data_AF-A0A1M6JJG5-F1
#
_entry.id   AF-A0A1M6JJG5-F1
#
_cell.length_a   1.000
_cell.length_b   1.000
_cell.length_c   1.000
_cell.angle_alpha   90.00
_cell.angle_beta   90.00
_cell.angle_gamma   90.00
#
_symmetry.space_group_name_H-M   'P 1'
#
loop_
_entity.id
_entity.type
_entity.pdbx_description
1 polymer ?
#
loop_
_entity_poly.entity_id
_entity_poly.type
_entity_poly.pdbx_seq_one_letter_code
_entity_poly.pdbx_strand_id
1 'polypeptide(L)'
;MTRFRILVAVAALSLAGAHATQAQTTKKTTTTKKTTTAKKPAVKPKTTTTTKTTVKAPAPVVPTLPPLTADDANSALHEALTTSVTKAVAEASAADGFNANADIRLTTPPEAELVATTLRTLRLGALVDNFEVALNHAAEAAAGQAKPIFVNAIQGLTFSDALGLLTTREPDAATTYLHEKTEPQLRAAFTPIMQTALEQAGATRLYAEMVARYNRIPLVTKLDPSLTPYATQQTINGLFSLIASEEGRIRMNPAARTSELLSRTFGRGK
;
A
#
# COMPACT_ATOMS: atom_id res chain seq x y z
N MET A 1 0.81 29.34 -34.43
CA MET A 1 2.18 29.28 -35.01
C MET A 1 3.01 30.27 -34.20
N THR A 2 3.96 29.83 -33.38
CA THR A 2 5.39 29.77 -33.77
C THR A 2 6.13 28.94 -32.70
N ARG A 3 6.89 27.94 -33.15
CA ARG A 3 7.62 26.96 -32.34
C ARG A 3 9.02 27.47 -32.05
N PHE A 4 9.44 27.49 -30.78
CA PHE A 4 10.86 27.60 -30.43
C PHE A 4 11.39 26.19 -30.10
N ARG A 5 12.37 25.77 -30.89
CA ARG A 5 13.18 24.55 -30.74
C ARG A 5 14.58 24.97 -30.32
N ILE A 6 15.38 23.98 -29.88
CA ILE A 6 16.85 23.98 -29.68
C ILE A 6 17.19 24.38 -28.22
N LEU A 7 17.96 23.63 -27.42
CA LEU A 7 19.21 22.92 -27.68
C LEU A 7 19.41 21.76 -26.67
N VAL A 8 19.68 20.55 -27.17
CA VAL A 8 20.20 19.41 -26.39
C VAL A 8 21.71 19.46 -26.48
N ALA A 9 22.41 19.51 -25.35
CA ALA A 9 23.86 19.36 -25.28
C ALA A 9 24.20 18.08 -24.50
N VAL A 10 24.59 17.06 -25.27
CA VAL A 10 25.19 15.81 -24.79
C VAL A 10 26.68 16.07 -24.59
N ALA A 11 27.19 15.82 -23.38
CA ALA A 11 28.61 15.74 -23.10
C ALA A 11 28.94 14.32 -22.62
N ALA A 12 29.47 13.53 -23.55
CA ALA A 12 30.15 12.28 -23.25
C ALA A 12 31.65 12.57 -23.16
N LEU A 13 32.30 12.16 -22.06
CA LEU A 13 33.74 11.96 -22.04
C LEU A 13 34.09 10.76 -21.17
N SER A 14 34.64 9.77 -21.85
CA SER A 14 35.21 8.52 -21.35
C SER A 14 36.64 8.76 -20.85
N LEU A 15 37.06 8.02 -19.81
CA LEU A 15 38.45 7.58 -19.70
C LEU A 15 38.57 6.23 -19.00
N ALA A 16 39.39 5.40 -19.62
CA ALA A 16 39.70 4.02 -19.33
C ALA A 16 40.44 3.80 -17.99
N GLY A 17 40.27 2.60 -17.44
CA GLY A 17 41.12 2.04 -16.40
C GLY A 17 40.85 0.54 -16.24
N ALA A 18 41.55 -0.28 -17.02
CA ALA A 18 41.55 -1.73 -16.93
C ALA A 18 42.77 -2.20 -16.15
N HIS A 19 42.58 -3.08 -15.16
CA HIS A 19 43.60 -4.04 -14.75
C HIS A 19 42.97 -5.40 -14.46
N ALA A 20 43.53 -6.41 -15.13
CA ALA A 20 43.28 -7.83 -14.99
C ALA A 20 44.41 -8.49 -14.19
N THR A 21 44.16 -9.66 -13.59
CA THR A 21 45.06 -10.82 -13.25
C THR A 21 44.30 -11.72 -12.26
N GLN A 22 43.78 -12.91 -12.63
CA GLN A 22 44.42 -14.26 -12.70
C GLN A 22 45.08 -14.70 -11.36
N ALA A 23 45.02 -15.92 -10.82
CA ALA A 23 44.50 -17.23 -11.23
C ALA A 23 44.60 -18.26 -10.06
N GLN A 24 43.82 -19.35 -10.18
CA GLN A 24 44.17 -20.78 -9.98
C GLN A 24 44.38 -21.50 -8.61
N THR A 25 43.61 -22.61 -8.51
CA THR A 25 43.94 -23.99 -8.03
C THR A 25 44.09 -24.23 -6.51
N THR A 26 43.68 -25.35 -5.88
CA THR A 26 43.77 -26.79 -6.24
C THR A 26 42.75 -27.69 -5.49
N LYS A 27 42.35 -28.77 -6.17
CA LYS A 27 41.86 -30.11 -5.75
C LYS A 27 42.14 -30.58 -4.31
N LYS A 28 41.21 -31.36 -3.71
CA LYS A 28 41.45 -32.79 -3.36
C LYS A 28 40.16 -33.59 -3.06
N THR A 29 40.02 -34.68 -3.81
CA THR A 29 39.12 -35.82 -3.63
C THR A 29 39.63 -36.75 -2.53
N THR A 30 38.76 -37.39 -1.74
CA THR A 30 39.01 -38.76 -1.22
C THR A 30 37.70 -39.53 -1.06
N THR A 31 37.70 -40.70 -1.69
CA THR A 31 36.70 -41.76 -1.73
C THR A 31 36.95 -42.75 -0.57
N THR A 32 35.91 -43.39 -0.03
CA THR A 32 35.99 -44.79 0.42
C THR A 32 34.65 -45.49 0.26
N LYS A 33 34.71 -46.78 -0.04
CA LYS A 33 33.76 -47.67 -0.73
C LYS A 33 33.66 -48.96 0.09
N LYS A 34 32.46 -49.53 0.29
CA LYS A 34 32.19 -51.00 0.38
C LYS A 34 30.67 -51.23 0.48
N THR A 35 29.95 -51.75 -0.52
CA THR A 35 29.83 -53.12 -1.11
C THR A 35 28.94 -54.08 -0.30
N THR A 36 27.83 -54.53 -0.92
CA THR A 36 27.37 -55.94 -1.17
C THR A 36 25.94 -55.89 -1.77
N THR A 37 25.63 -56.16 -3.05
CA THR A 37 25.47 -57.41 -3.86
C THR A 37 24.52 -58.50 -3.34
N ALA A 38 23.38 -58.71 -4.04
CA ALA A 38 22.78 -59.98 -4.52
C ALA A 38 21.50 -59.66 -5.34
N LYS A 39 21.42 -59.79 -6.67
CA LYS A 39 21.29 -60.95 -7.59
C LYS A 39 19.82 -61.42 -7.84
N LYS A 40 19.29 -61.00 -9.02
CA LYS A 40 18.42 -61.62 -10.06
C LYS A 40 17.73 -62.99 -9.77
N PRO A 41 16.58 -63.31 -10.40
CA PRO A 41 16.49 -63.56 -11.85
C PRO A 41 15.28 -62.94 -12.58
N ALA A 42 15.42 -62.86 -13.91
CA ALA A 42 14.43 -62.40 -14.88
C ALA A 42 13.65 -63.59 -15.47
N VAL A 43 12.40 -63.34 -15.91
CA VAL A 43 11.64 -64.20 -16.83
C VAL A 43 11.09 -63.33 -17.98
N LYS A 44 11.14 -63.90 -19.19
CA LYS A 44 10.87 -63.33 -20.52
C LYS A 44 9.36 -63.35 -20.89
N PRO A 45 8.94 -62.77 -22.04
CA PRO A 45 7.69 -62.02 -22.20
C PRO A 45 6.50 -62.87 -22.65
N LYS A 46 5.28 -62.40 -22.39
CA LYS A 46 4.04 -62.93 -22.97
C LYS A 46 3.36 -61.85 -23.82
N THR A 47 3.33 -62.13 -25.11
CA THR A 47 2.56 -61.46 -26.16
C THR A 47 1.07 -61.53 -25.84
N THR A 48 0.40 -60.39 -25.79
CA THR A 48 -1.06 -60.32 -25.88
C THR A 48 -1.43 -59.29 -26.95
N THR A 49 -2.04 -59.80 -28.00
CA THR A 49 -2.69 -59.08 -29.09
C THR A 49 -3.81 -58.19 -28.54
N THR A 50 -3.72 -56.88 -28.77
CA THR A 50 -4.86 -55.97 -28.60
C THR A 50 -4.93 -55.01 -29.77
N THR A 51 -5.94 -55.27 -30.59
CA THR A 51 -6.64 -54.47 -31.58
C THR A 51 -6.27 -52.98 -31.63
N LYS A 52 -5.72 -52.57 -32.77
CA LYS A 52 -5.50 -51.17 -33.16
C LYS A 52 -6.83 -50.54 -33.56
N THR A 53 -7.55 -49.97 -32.59
CA THR A 53 -8.68 -49.08 -32.85
C THR A 53 -8.17 -47.65 -32.79
N THR A 54 -8.05 -47.00 -33.94
CA THR A 54 -7.82 -45.56 -34.07
C THR A 54 -9.03 -44.80 -33.51
N VAL A 55 -9.00 -44.46 -32.23
CA VAL A 55 -9.91 -43.49 -31.62
C VAL A 55 -9.24 -42.13 -31.68
N LYS A 56 -9.78 -41.24 -32.53
CA LYS A 56 -9.44 -39.82 -32.58
C LYS A 56 -9.66 -39.23 -31.18
N ALA A 57 -8.58 -38.78 -30.54
CA ALA A 57 -8.65 -38.13 -29.24
C ALA A 57 -9.60 -36.92 -29.33
N PRO A 58 -10.60 -36.79 -28.42
CA PRO A 58 -11.38 -35.57 -28.33
C PRO A 58 -10.41 -34.43 -27.93
N ALA A 59 -10.55 -33.29 -28.62
CA ALA A 59 -9.78 -32.09 -28.32
C ALA A 59 -9.93 -31.74 -26.83
N PRO A 60 -8.88 -31.25 -26.15
CA PRO A 60 -9.00 -30.78 -24.79
C PRO A 60 -10.06 -29.67 -24.76
N VAL A 61 -11.19 -29.96 -24.11
CA VAL A 61 -12.18 -28.95 -23.73
C VAL A 61 -11.45 -28.03 -22.78
N VAL A 62 -10.99 -26.89 -23.28
CA VAL A 62 -10.51 -25.81 -22.43
C VAL A 62 -11.69 -25.47 -21.52
N PRO A 63 -11.59 -25.62 -20.18
CA PRO A 63 -12.68 -25.22 -19.30
C PRO A 63 -12.88 -23.72 -19.50
N THR A 64 -13.97 -23.34 -20.17
CA THR A 64 -14.42 -21.96 -20.27
C THR A 64 -14.81 -21.54 -18.85
N LEU A 65 -14.00 -20.67 -18.24
CA LEU A 65 -14.29 -20.07 -16.94
C LEU A 65 -15.73 -19.49 -16.94
N PRO A 66 -16.54 -19.76 -15.90
CA PRO A 66 -17.90 -19.23 -15.84
C PRO A 66 -17.90 -17.70 -15.95
N PRO A 67 -18.93 -17.11 -16.59
CA PRO A 67 -19.05 -15.66 -16.74
C PRO A 67 -19.05 -14.99 -15.37
N LEU A 68 -18.43 -13.81 -15.28
CA LEU A 68 -18.34 -13.04 -14.05
C LEU A 68 -19.75 -12.64 -13.60
N THR A 69 -20.14 -13.01 -12.38
CA THR A 69 -21.41 -12.59 -11.79
C THR A 69 -21.24 -11.28 -11.03
N ALA A 70 -22.36 -10.57 -10.76
CA ALA A 70 -22.34 -9.40 -9.90
C ALA A 70 -21.88 -9.74 -8.47
N ASP A 71 -22.23 -10.93 -7.98
CA ASP A 71 -21.82 -11.42 -6.65
C ASP A 71 -20.32 -11.72 -6.57
N ASP A 72 -19.74 -12.28 -7.64
CA ASP A 72 -18.29 -12.45 -7.77
C ASP A 72 -17.58 -11.09 -7.75
N ALA A 73 -18.14 -10.09 -8.42
CA ALA A 73 -17.59 -8.74 -8.47
C ALA A 73 -17.65 -8.07 -7.09
N ASN A 74 -18.79 -8.15 -6.40
CA ASN A 74 -18.94 -7.68 -5.02
C ASN A 74 -17.88 -8.32 -4.12
N SER A 75 -17.83 -9.64 -4.10
CA SER A 75 -16.89 -10.38 -3.23
C SER A 75 -15.44 -9.99 -3.52
N ALA A 76 -15.07 -9.82 -4.79
CA ALA A 76 -13.72 -9.40 -5.17
C ALA A 76 -13.40 -7.97 -4.73
N LEU A 77 -14.35 -7.03 -4.81
CA LEU A 77 -14.16 -5.66 -4.33
C LEU A 77 -13.99 -5.61 -2.81
N HIS A 78 -14.81 -6.35 -2.06
CA HIS A 78 -14.65 -6.47 -0.60
C HIS A 78 -13.29 -7.06 -0.23
N GLU A 79 -12.86 -8.12 -0.91
CA GLU A 79 -11.57 -8.75 -0.66
C GLU A 79 -10.39 -7.83 -1.01
N ALA A 80 -10.47 -7.14 -2.16
CA ALA A 80 -9.46 -6.19 -2.59
C ALA A 80 -9.31 -5.06 -1.57
N LEU A 81 -10.41 -4.43 -1.17
CA LEU A 81 -10.41 -3.35 -0.19
C LEU A 81 -9.93 -3.82 1.19
N THR A 82 -10.36 -5.01 1.64
CA THR A 82 -9.91 -5.56 2.93
C THR A 82 -8.39 -5.80 2.92
N THR A 83 -7.86 -6.27 1.79
CA THR A 83 -6.42 -6.47 1.60
C THR A 83 -5.68 -5.14 1.57
N SER A 84 -6.20 -4.15 0.82
CA SER A 84 -5.64 -2.80 0.73
C SER A 84 -5.61 -2.11 2.09
N VAL A 85 -6.72 -2.14 2.84
CA VAL A 85 -6.79 -1.62 4.22
C VAL A 85 -5.77 -2.29 5.12
N THR A 86 -5.65 -3.62 5.06
CA THR A 86 -4.71 -4.35 5.92
C THR A 86 -3.27 -3.91 5.66
N LYS A 87 -2.90 -3.71 4.40
CA LYS A 87 -1.55 -3.28 4.01
C LYS A 87 -1.31 -1.80 4.29
N ALA A 88 -2.25 -0.95 3.92
CA ALA A 88 -2.20 0.49 4.18
C ALA A 88 -2.08 0.80 5.67
N VAL A 89 -2.87 0.14 6.53
CA VAL A 89 -2.75 0.31 7.99
C VAL A 89 -1.41 -0.18 8.51
N ALA A 90 -0.89 -1.31 8.00
CA ALA A 90 0.41 -1.82 8.41
C ALA A 90 1.56 -0.87 8.02
N GLU A 91 1.48 -0.24 6.85
CA GLU A 91 2.43 0.79 6.41
C GLU A 91 2.30 2.06 7.24
N ALA A 92 1.08 2.58 7.39
CA ALA A 92 0.79 3.81 8.11
C ALA A 92 1.14 3.75 9.60
N SER A 93 1.01 2.58 10.23
CA SER A 93 1.30 2.38 11.66
C SER A 93 2.73 1.93 11.94
N ALA A 94 3.55 1.73 10.90
CA ALA A 94 4.96 1.47 11.07
C ALA A 94 5.66 2.68 11.72
N ALA A 95 6.83 2.45 12.30
CA ALA A 95 7.67 3.54 12.79
C ALA A 95 7.99 4.51 11.64
N ASP A 96 7.72 5.80 11.84
CA ASP A 96 7.83 6.86 10.83
C ASP A 96 6.94 6.64 9.59
N GLY A 97 5.91 5.81 9.68
CA GLY A 97 4.99 5.51 8.58
C GLY A 97 4.27 6.75 8.05
N PHE A 98 3.91 7.69 8.93
CA PHE A 98 3.42 9.01 8.51
C PHE A 98 4.55 10.01 8.40
N ASN A 99 5.47 10.02 9.36
CA ASN A 99 6.47 11.09 9.47
C ASN A 99 7.46 11.12 8.28
N ALA A 100 7.84 9.95 7.75
CA ALA A 100 8.77 9.82 6.62
C ALA A 100 8.07 9.72 5.25
N ASN A 101 6.75 9.54 5.21
CA ASN A 101 6.00 9.40 3.96
C ASN A 101 5.41 10.75 3.52
N ALA A 102 6.03 11.38 2.52
CA ALA A 102 5.63 12.69 2.03
C ALA A 102 4.17 12.77 1.50
N ASP A 103 3.59 11.65 1.07
CA ASP A 103 2.23 11.62 0.51
C ASP A 103 1.14 11.67 1.59
N ILE A 104 1.47 11.24 2.80
CA ILE A 104 0.51 11.18 3.92
C ILE A 104 0.95 11.95 5.16
N ARG A 105 2.17 12.51 5.17
CA ARG A 105 2.71 13.29 6.29
C ARG A 105 1.78 14.44 6.65
N LEU A 106 1.37 14.48 7.91
CA LEU A 106 0.62 15.59 8.47
C LEU A 106 1.55 16.78 8.66
N THR A 107 1.15 17.91 8.09
CA THR A 107 1.79 19.21 8.30
C THR A 107 1.04 19.99 9.37
N THR A 108 1.52 21.20 9.67
CA THR A 108 0.76 22.12 10.51
C THR A 108 -0.60 22.43 9.88
N PRO A 109 -1.68 22.54 10.66
CA PRO A 109 -2.98 22.95 10.15
C PRO A 109 -2.86 24.26 9.35
N PRO A 110 -3.64 24.45 8.26
CA PRO A 110 -3.60 25.68 7.46
C PRO A 110 -3.81 26.95 8.30
N GLU A 111 -4.70 26.88 9.29
CA GLU A 111 -4.95 27.95 10.25
C GLU A 111 -3.73 28.26 11.16
N ALA A 112 -2.86 27.28 11.36
CA ALA A 112 -1.63 27.38 12.16
C ALA A 112 -0.38 27.64 11.31
N GLU A 113 -0.47 27.73 9.98
CA GLU A 113 0.68 27.93 9.10
C GLU A 113 1.39 29.27 9.35
N LEU A 114 0.60 30.33 9.60
CA LEU A 114 1.13 31.64 9.99
C LEU A 114 1.85 31.57 11.34
N VAL A 115 1.31 30.79 12.29
CA VAL A 115 1.93 30.55 13.60
C VAL A 115 3.28 29.86 13.42
N ALA A 116 3.31 28.77 12.66
CA ALA A 116 4.50 28.01 12.34
C ALA A 116 5.59 28.89 11.72
N THR A 117 5.24 29.69 10.71
CA THR A 117 6.17 30.59 10.01
C THR A 117 6.72 31.68 10.92
N THR A 118 5.85 32.28 11.74
CA THR A 118 6.25 33.31 12.71
C THR A 118 7.19 32.74 13.76
N LEU A 119 6.85 31.59 14.35
CA LEU A 119 7.68 30.93 15.35
C LEU A 119 9.05 30.51 14.78
N ARG A 120 9.10 30.01 13.54
CA ARG A 120 10.36 29.71 12.84
C ARG A 120 11.23 30.95 12.69
N THR A 121 10.64 32.09 12.33
CA THR A 121 11.35 33.38 12.22
C THR A 121 11.95 33.82 13.57
N LEU A 122 11.22 33.57 14.66
CA LEU A 122 11.64 33.88 16.04
C LEU A 122 12.61 32.85 16.64
N ARG A 123 13.28 32.01 15.82
CA ARG A 123 14.20 30.94 16.26
C ARG A 123 13.53 29.86 17.11
N LEU A 124 12.20 29.75 17.07
CA LEU A 124 11.41 28.69 17.72
C LEU A 124 11.02 27.58 16.72
N GLY A 125 11.76 27.42 15.62
CA GLY A 125 11.47 26.41 14.61
C GLY A 125 11.47 24.98 15.16
N ALA A 126 12.38 24.68 16.09
CA ALA A 126 12.43 23.37 16.75
C ALA A 126 11.13 23.00 17.48
N LEU A 127 10.37 23.98 18.00
CA LEU A 127 9.06 23.72 18.62
C LEU A 127 8.05 23.25 17.57
N VAL A 128 8.05 23.89 16.41
CA VAL A 128 7.17 23.55 15.28
C VAL A 128 7.53 22.18 14.72
N ASP A 129 8.83 21.91 14.55
CA ASP A 129 9.31 20.65 14.01
C ASP A 129 9.01 19.48 14.97
N ASN A 130 9.20 19.68 16.28
CA ASN A 130 8.80 18.70 17.30
C ASN A 130 7.29 18.47 17.33
N PHE A 131 6.49 19.53 17.11
CA PHE A 131 5.04 19.40 16.98
C PHE A 131 4.64 18.55 15.77
N GLU A 132 5.23 18.82 14.60
CA GLU A 132 4.96 18.04 13.39
C GLU A 132 5.34 16.56 13.59
N VAL A 133 6.49 16.28 14.19
CA VAL A 133 6.91 14.89 14.51
C VAL A 133 5.92 14.22 15.46
N ALA A 134 5.54 14.89 16.56
CA ALA A 134 4.56 14.36 17.51
C ALA A 134 3.17 14.13 16.87
N LEU A 135 2.75 15.02 15.97
CA LEU A 135 1.50 14.90 15.22
C LEU A 135 1.51 13.67 14.31
N ASN A 136 2.61 13.41 13.62
CA ASN A 136 2.75 12.23 12.76
C ASN A 136 2.84 10.92 13.55
N HIS A 137 3.55 10.90 14.68
CA HIS A 137 3.54 9.74 15.57
C HIS A 137 2.15 9.46 16.17
N ALA A 138 1.35 10.50 16.44
CA ALA A 138 -0.05 10.32 16.81
C ALA A 138 -0.87 9.67 15.68
N ALA A 139 -0.67 10.11 14.43
CA ALA A 139 -1.32 9.52 13.27
C ALA A 139 -0.92 8.04 13.07
N GLU A 140 0.36 7.70 13.26
CA GLU A 140 0.87 6.31 13.23
C GLU A 140 0.19 5.43 14.28
N ALA A 141 0.14 5.91 15.53
CA ALA A 141 -0.50 5.19 16.63
C ALA A 141 -2.01 5.01 16.41
N ALA A 142 -2.69 6.05 15.91
CA ALA A 142 -4.11 5.99 15.60
C ALA A 142 -4.39 5.05 14.41
N ALA A 143 -3.57 5.10 13.37
CA ALA A 143 -3.66 4.23 12.20
C ALA A 143 -3.60 2.75 12.60
N GLY A 144 -2.76 2.38 13.57
CA GLY A 144 -2.66 1.01 14.09
C GLY A 144 -3.99 0.46 14.62
N GLN A 145 -4.92 1.32 15.01
CA GLN A 145 -6.25 0.95 15.50
C GLN A 145 -7.36 1.12 14.44
N ALA A 146 -7.03 1.61 13.24
CA ALA A 146 -8.00 1.90 12.20
C ALA A 146 -8.58 0.64 11.53
N LYS A 147 -7.80 -0.45 11.46
CA LYS A 147 -8.15 -1.67 10.73
C LYS A 147 -9.58 -2.18 11.01
N PRO A 148 -10.02 -2.44 12.25
CA PRO A 148 -11.37 -2.95 12.51
C PRO A 148 -12.46 -1.97 12.07
N ILE A 149 -12.22 -0.65 12.15
CA ILE A 149 -13.17 0.38 11.75
C ILE A 149 -13.38 0.34 10.23
N PHE A 150 -12.29 0.30 9.47
CA PHE A 150 -12.35 0.22 8.00
C PHE A 150 -12.92 -1.11 7.52
N VAL A 151 -12.55 -2.24 8.14
CA VAL A 151 -13.11 -3.55 7.77
C VAL A 151 -14.62 -3.60 8.02
N ASN A 152 -15.09 -3.08 9.14
CA ASN A 152 -16.53 -2.97 9.43
C ASN A 152 -17.24 -2.07 8.42
N ALA A 153 -16.62 -0.94 8.03
CA ALA A 153 -17.15 -0.05 7.01
C ALA A 153 -17.27 -0.73 5.64
N ILE A 154 -16.26 -1.51 5.23
CA ILE A 154 -16.30 -2.33 4.02
C ILE A 154 -17.42 -3.37 4.10
N GLN A 155 -17.55 -4.08 5.21
CA GLN A 155 -18.57 -5.13 5.37
C GLN A 155 -20.01 -4.57 5.34
N GLY A 156 -20.21 -3.35 5.86
CA GLY A 156 -21.51 -2.67 5.82
C GLY A 156 -21.84 -2.00 4.49
N LEU A 157 -20.90 -1.97 3.55
CA LEU A 157 -21.06 -1.33 2.24
C LEU A 157 -21.55 -2.33 1.20
N THR A 158 -22.57 -1.95 0.44
CA THR A 158 -23.02 -2.70 -0.74
C THR A 158 -22.65 -1.92 -1.99
N PHE A 159 -21.95 -2.56 -2.94
CA PHE A 159 -21.66 -1.91 -4.23
C PHE A 159 -22.86 -2.04 -5.17
N SER A 160 -23.50 -0.91 -5.43
CA SER A 160 -24.62 -0.83 -6.38
C SER A 160 -24.21 -1.17 -7.82
N ASP A 161 -22.97 -0.86 -8.21
CA ASP A 161 -22.40 -1.15 -9.52
C ASP A 161 -21.03 -1.85 -9.37
N ALA A 162 -21.05 -3.04 -8.79
CA ALA A 162 -19.84 -3.83 -8.54
C ALA A 162 -19.09 -4.16 -9.84
N LEU A 163 -19.82 -4.44 -10.93
CA LEU A 163 -19.21 -4.75 -12.23
C LEU A 163 -18.54 -3.52 -12.85
N GLY A 164 -19.17 -2.35 -12.81
CA GLY A 164 -18.57 -1.10 -13.28
C GLY A 164 -17.32 -0.73 -12.49
N LEU A 165 -17.38 -0.79 -11.16
CA LEU A 165 -16.23 -0.51 -10.29
C LEU A 165 -15.09 -1.51 -10.47
N LEU A 166 -15.38 -2.77 -10.78
CA LEU A 166 -14.37 -3.78 -11.02
C LEU A 166 -13.69 -3.62 -12.39
N THR A 167 -14.46 -3.23 -13.42
CA THR A 167 -13.98 -3.17 -14.82
C THR A 167 -13.49 -1.79 -15.27
N THR A 168 -13.69 -0.76 -14.45
CA THR A 168 -13.13 0.58 -14.68
C THR A 168 -11.60 0.55 -14.83
N ARG A 169 -11.09 1.53 -15.58
CA ARG A 169 -9.65 1.76 -15.74
C ARG A 169 -9.03 2.55 -14.59
N GLU A 170 -9.86 3.18 -13.77
CA GLU A 170 -9.39 3.94 -12.61
C GLU A 170 -8.78 2.98 -11.57
N PRO A 171 -7.57 3.29 -11.06
CA PRO A 171 -6.84 2.39 -10.16
C PRO A 171 -7.40 2.34 -8.73
N ASP A 172 -8.20 3.32 -8.34
CA ASP A 172 -8.66 3.56 -6.96
C ASP A 172 -10.19 3.64 -6.83
N ALA A 173 -10.94 3.26 -7.87
CA ALA A 173 -12.39 3.46 -7.92
C ALA A 173 -13.16 2.85 -6.73
N ALA A 174 -12.74 1.68 -6.24
CA ALA A 174 -13.41 1.06 -5.09
C ALA A 174 -13.13 1.83 -3.80
N THR A 175 -11.90 2.34 -3.66
CA THR A 175 -11.46 3.17 -2.53
C THR A 175 -12.18 4.51 -2.53
N THR A 176 -12.32 5.17 -3.68
CA THR A 176 -13.10 6.41 -3.81
C THR A 176 -14.56 6.17 -3.39
N TYR A 177 -15.17 5.08 -3.88
CA TYR A 177 -16.54 4.72 -3.51
C TYR A 177 -16.68 4.44 -2.01
N LEU A 178 -15.73 3.70 -1.41
CA LEU A 178 -15.69 3.45 0.03
C LEU A 178 -15.61 4.76 0.81
N HIS A 179 -14.70 5.66 0.43
CA HIS A 179 -14.51 6.96 1.08
C HIS A 179 -15.81 7.77 1.08
N GLU A 180 -16.39 7.99 -0.09
CA GLU A 180 -17.62 8.79 -0.24
C GLU A 180 -18.80 8.25 0.58
N LYS A 181 -18.89 6.93 0.75
CA LYS A 181 -20.02 6.29 1.45
C LYS A 181 -19.82 6.13 2.95
N THR A 182 -18.58 6.15 3.43
CA THR A 182 -18.28 5.76 4.82
C THR A 182 -17.55 6.84 5.61
N GLU A 183 -17.04 7.90 4.98
CA GLU A 183 -16.24 8.95 5.64
C GLU A 183 -16.89 9.54 6.91
N PRO A 184 -18.19 9.89 6.94
CA PRO A 184 -18.79 10.42 8.16
C PRO A 184 -18.78 9.44 9.34
N GLN A 185 -19.04 8.16 9.08
CA GLN A 185 -19.04 7.11 10.10
C GLN A 185 -17.61 6.79 10.54
N LEU A 186 -16.67 6.71 9.60
CA LEU A 186 -15.25 6.50 9.88
C LEU A 186 -14.71 7.61 10.77
N ARG A 187 -14.97 8.88 10.42
CA ARG A 187 -14.54 10.03 11.23
C ARG A 187 -15.11 9.98 12.64
N ALA A 188 -16.40 9.70 12.80
CA ALA A 188 -17.02 9.61 14.12
C ALA A 188 -16.38 8.51 14.99
N ALA A 189 -16.14 7.32 14.42
CA ALA A 189 -15.51 6.20 15.11
C ALA A 189 -14.02 6.43 15.41
N PHE A 190 -13.32 7.14 14.52
CA PHE A 190 -11.87 7.34 14.58
C PHE A 190 -11.45 8.53 15.46
N THR A 191 -12.32 9.55 15.61
CA THR A 191 -12.07 10.74 16.43
C THR A 191 -11.57 10.44 17.85
N PRO A 192 -12.22 9.57 18.67
CA PRO A 192 -11.74 9.29 20.03
C PRO A 192 -10.38 8.58 20.06
N ILE A 193 -10.08 7.75 19.05
CA ILE A 193 -8.78 7.10 18.90
C ILE A 193 -7.71 8.14 18.61
N MET A 194 -7.99 9.04 17.65
CA MET A 194 -7.05 10.10 17.28
C MET A 194 -6.80 11.05 18.44
N GLN A 195 -7.84 11.43 19.19
CA GLN A 195 -7.69 12.26 20.38
C GLN A 195 -6.73 11.62 21.39
N THR A 196 -6.94 10.34 21.70
CA THR A 196 -6.07 9.59 22.62
C THR A 196 -4.62 9.55 22.11
N ALA A 197 -4.42 9.32 20.80
CA ALA A 197 -3.09 9.28 20.21
C ALA A 197 -2.37 10.65 20.24
N LEU A 198 -3.10 11.74 19.98
CA LEU A 198 -2.56 13.11 20.07
C LEU A 198 -2.11 13.47 21.49
N GLU A 199 -2.88 13.04 22.48
CA GLU A 199 -2.56 13.22 23.90
C GLU A 199 -1.31 12.41 24.29
N GLN A 200 -1.23 11.14 23.89
CA GLN A 200 -0.11 10.25 24.17
C GLN A 200 1.20 10.69 23.50
N ALA A 201 1.13 11.15 22.26
CA ALA A 201 2.29 11.68 21.54
C ALA A 201 2.72 13.08 22.03
N GLY A 202 1.88 13.74 22.84
CA GLY A 202 2.13 15.10 23.34
C GLY A 202 1.90 16.20 22.30
N ALA A 203 1.32 15.87 21.14
CA ALA A 203 1.01 16.83 20.07
C ALA A 203 0.07 17.94 20.56
N THR A 204 -0.94 17.58 21.37
CA THR A 204 -1.87 18.55 21.98
C THR A 204 -1.15 19.57 22.87
N ARG A 205 -0.16 19.12 23.65
CA ARG A 205 0.63 19.99 24.54
C ARG A 205 1.52 20.94 23.73
N LEU A 206 2.21 20.42 22.71
CA LEU A 206 3.08 21.22 21.85
C LEU A 206 2.29 22.27 21.07
N TYR A 207 1.11 21.89 20.55
CA TYR A 207 0.22 22.82 19.85
C TYR A 207 -0.28 23.93 20.78
N ALA A 208 -0.72 23.59 21.99
CA ALA A 208 -1.12 24.58 23.00
C ALA A 208 0.04 25.55 23.35
N GLU A 209 1.27 25.05 23.44
CA GLU A 209 2.45 25.89 23.64
C GLU A 209 2.68 26.84 22.46
N MET A 210 2.61 26.35 21.22
CA MET A 210 2.72 27.19 20.01
C MET A 210 1.68 28.31 19.99
N VAL A 211 0.41 27.96 20.23
CA VAL A 211 -0.71 28.93 20.31
C VAL A 211 -0.47 29.96 21.41
N ALA A 212 -0.03 29.52 22.60
CA ALA A 212 0.25 30.42 23.72
C ALA A 212 1.43 31.37 23.45
N ARG A 213 2.45 30.94 22.70
CA ARG A 213 3.56 31.81 22.29
C ARG A 213 3.12 32.82 21.24
N TYR A 214 2.34 32.37 20.26
CA TYR A 214 1.83 33.21 19.19
C TYR A 214 0.85 34.28 19.70
N ASN A 215 -0.11 33.90 20.54
CA ASN A 215 -1.11 34.82 21.09
C ASN A 215 -0.52 35.92 22.01
N ARG A 216 0.76 35.84 22.39
CA ARG A 216 1.47 36.92 23.12
C ARG A 216 1.99 38.02 22.20
N ILE A 217 2.03 37.78 20.89
CA ILE A 217 2.45 38.77 19.90
C ILE A 217 1.28 39.75 19.72
N PRO A 218 1.48 41.06 19.92
CA PRO A 218 0.41 42.03 19.71
C PRO A 218 -0.02 42.07 18.24
N LEU A 219 -1.29 42.37 17.98
CA LEU A 219 -1.88 42.53 16.63
C LEU A 219 -1.97 41.24 15.78
N VAL A 220 -1.93 40.05 16.40
CA VAL A 220 -2.16 38.77 15.70
C VAL A 220 -3.61 38.26 15.81
N THR A 221 -4.04 37.48 14.83
CA THR A 221 -5.32 36.77 14.83
C THR A 221 -5.29 35.58 15.78
N LYS A 222 -6.25 35.47 16.70
CA LYS A 222 -6.31 34.33 17.64
C LYS A 222 -6.63 33.03 16.92
N LEU A 223 -5.93 31.98 17.29
CA LEU A 223 -6.07 30.64 16.72
C LEU A 223 -6.88 29.71 17.65
N ASP A 224 -7.62 28.78 17.05
CA ASP A 224 -8.33 27.72 17.76
C ASP A 224 -7.34 26.64 18.26
N PRO A 225 -7.42 26.23 19.54
CA PRO A 225 -6.53 25.21 20.11
C PRO A 225 -6.90 23.76 19.73
N SER A 226 -8.00 23.51 19.02
CA SER A 226 -8.48 22.16 18.72
C SER A 226 -7.76 21.54 17.51
N LEU A 227 -6.82 20.65 17.81
CA LEU A 227 -6.05 19.89 16.80
C LEU A 227 -6.80 18.65 16.29
N THR A 228 -7.68 18.08 17.11
CA THR A 228 -8.31 16.78 16.86
C THR A 228 -9.07 16.70 15.53
N PRO A 229 -9.93 17.67 15.15
CA PRO A 229 -10.68 17.57 13.89
C PRO A 229 -9.76 17.53 12.67
N TYR A 230 -8.76 18.42 12.63
CA TYR A 230 -7.76 18.45 11.56
C TYR A 230 -6.99 17.13 11.48
N ALA A 231 -6.42 16.71 12.59
CA ALA A 231 -5.57 15.52 12.62
C ALA A 231 -6.35 14.24 12.29
N THR A 232 -7.60 14.14 12.75
CA THR A 232 -8.50 13.03 12.42
C THR A 232 -8.76 12.97 10.92
N GLN A 233 -9.16 14.10 10.32
CA GLN A 233 -9.46 14.15 8.88
C GLN A 233 -8.22 13.83 8.05
N GLN A 234 -7.07 14.42 8.37
CA GLN A 234 -5.84 14.19 7.59
C GLN A 234 -5.32 12.76 7.74
N THR A 235 -5.43 12.16 8.93
CA THR A 235 -5.05 10.75 9.12
C THR A 235 -5.94 9.83 8.30
N ILE A 236 -7.26 10.08 8.28
CA ILE A 236 -8.20 9.33 7.44
C ILE A 236 -7.87 9.50 5.96
N ASN A 237 -7.65 10.74 5.50
CA ASN A 237 -7.26 11.02 4.12
C ASN A 237 -5.96 10.30 3.74
N GLY A 238 -4.95 10.32 4.62
CA GLY A 238 -3.69 9.61 4.42
C GLY A 238 -3.89 8.09 4.32
N LEU A 239 -4.71 7.51 5.20
CA LEU A 239 -5.07 6.10 5.10
C LEU A 239 -5.76 5.77 3.77
N PHE A 240 -6.70 6.60 3.31
CA PHE A 240 -7.34 6.42 2.02
C PHE A 240 -6.37 6.55 0.84
N SER A 241 -5.38 7.44 0.92
CA SER A 241 -4.31 7.55 -0.08
C SER A 241 -3.52 6.24 -0.21
N LEU A 242 -3.12 5.65 0.92
CA LEU A 242 -2.43 4.36 0.93
C LEU A 242 -3.32 3.20 0.46
N ILE A 243 -4.60 3.18 0.86
CA ILE A 243 -5.56 2.17 0.41
C ILE A 243 -5.73 2.24 -1.12
N ALA A 244 -5.83 3.45 -1.67
CA ALA A 244 -5.93 3.68 -3.11
C ALA A 244 -4.68 3.18 -3.86
N SER A 245 -3.49 3.46 -3.32
CA SER A 245 -2.22 2.93 -3.85
C SER A 245 -2.21 1.40 -3.88
N GLU A 246 -2.64 0.75 -2.79
CA GLU A 246 -2.71 -0.72 -2.71
C GLU A 246 -3.80 -1.33 -3.61
N GLU A 247 -4.95 -0.68 -3.75
CA GLU A 247 -5.97 -1.09 -4.73
C GLU A 247 -5.40 -1.04 -6.15
N GLY A 248 -4.76 0.07 -6.51
CA GLY A 248 -4.08 0.24 -7.79
C GLY A 248 -3.05 -0.86 -8.02
N ARG A 249 -2.29 -1.24 -6.99
CA ARG A 249 -1.33 -2.35 -7.04
C ARG A 249 -2.02 -3.68 -7.33
N ILE A 250 -3.15 -3.99 -6.69
CA ILE A 250 -3.96 -5.21 -6.94
C ILE A 250 -4.51 -5.23 -8.38
N ARG A 251 -4.99 -4.08 -8.87
CA ARG A 251 -5.52 -3.95 -10.24
C ARG A 251 -4.43 -4.12 -11.29
N MET A 252 -3.27 -3.51 -11.12
CA MET A 252 -2.22 -3.47 -12.15
C MET A 252 -1.24 -4.65 -12.10
N ASN A 253 -0.96 -5.20 -10.92
CA ASN A 253 0.05 -6.25 -10.74
C ASN A 253 -0.61 -7.62 -10.43
N PRO A 254 -0.51 -8.62 -11.32
CA PRO A 254 -1.03 -9.95 -11.06
C PRO A 254 -0.45 -10.61 -9.80
N ALA A 255 0.81 -10.33 -9.44
CA ALA A 255 1.43 -10.88 -8.22
C ALA A 255 0.83 -10.29 -6.93
N ALA A 256 0.14 -9.15 -7.02
CA ALA A 256 -0.58 -8.56 -5.90
C ALA A 256 -1.93 -9.23 -5.62
N ARG A 257 -2.42 -10.07 -6.54
CA ARG A 257 -3.71 -10.77 -6.47
C ARG A 257 -3.50 -12.11 -5.79
N THR A 258 -3.38 -12.06 -4.46
CA THR A 258 -2.98 -13.23 -3.66
C THR A 258 -4.02 -14.34 -3.60
N SER A 259 -5.25 -14.11 -4.07
CA SER A 259 -6.30 -15.12 -4.13
C SER A 259 -6.71 -15.46 -5.56
N GLU A 260 -7.33 -16.64 -5.69
CA GLU A 260 -7.95 -17.07 -6.94
C GLU A 260 -9.09 -16.14 -7.35
N LEU A 261 -9.88 -15.63 -6.39
CA LEU A 261 -10.98 -14.71 -6.67
C LEU A 261 -10.45 -13.43 -7.33
N LEU A 262 -9.49 -12.76 -6.70
CA LEU A 262 -8.87 -11.55 -7.23
C LEU A 262 -8.19 -11.79 -8.58
N SER A 263 -7.51 -12.93 -8.73
CA SER A 263 -6.87 -13.32 -9.99
C SER A 263 -7.89 -13.51 -11.11
N ARG A 264 -9.03 -14.15 -10.83
CA ARG A 264 -10.11 -14.42 -11.78
C ARG A 264 -10.90 -13.18 -12.15
N THR A 265 -11.15 -12.26 -11.22
CA THR A 265 -11.96 -11.05 -11.46
C THR A 265 -11.14 -9.94 -12.12
N PHE A 266 -9.99 -9.56 -11.55
CA PHE A 266 -9.12 -8.51 -12.10
C PHE A 266 -8.24 -9.00 -13.27
N GLY A 267 -8.15 -10.30 -13.51
CA GLY A 267 -7.41 -10.90 -14.63
C GLY A 267 -8.13 -10.85 -15.98
N ARG A 268 -9.45 -10.66 -15.99
CA ARG A 268 -10.28 -10.71 -17.23
C ARG A 268 -10.33 -9.41 -18.02
N GLY A 269 -9.85 -8.30 -17.48
CA GLY A 269 -9.92 -6.97 -18.12
C GLY A 269 -8.82 -6.64 -19.13
N LYS A 270 -8.18 -7.64 -19.76
CA LYS A 270 -7.15 -7.44 -20.80
C LYS A 270 -7.63 -7.89 -22.17
#